data_AF-A0AAV4F2Z1-F1
#
_entry.id   AF-A0AAV4F2Z1-F1
#
_cell.length_a   1.000
_cell.length_b   1.000
_cell.length_c   1.000
_cell.angle_alpha   90.00
_cell.angle_beta   90.00
_cell.angle_gamma   90.00
#
_symmetry.space_group_name_H-M   'P 1'
#
loop_
_entity.id
_entity.type
_entity.pdbx_description
1 polymer ?
#
loop_
_entity_poly.entity_id
_entity_poly.type
_entity_poly.pdbx_seq_one_letter_code
_entity_poly.pdbx_strand_id
1 'polypeptide(L)'
;MISGISESDPRNIDAGNFDVKSSIVDSLFGHYRYRRQTSTYYIDILPIVDYSTYSLWFSRIKDENEVKTRLNTYLANTLTAVDMRLQTLQLDGTTLRVKMATPIISTDPSASPYTEKIKVEVQNETRVSAPTLLRTFADWLEAQSNLPPHDHAMLFTSYDLVPSENPEEILTAITKGLANVGVMCKNGSVSLIEDKGAYQSENVAAHELGHG
;
A
#
# COMPACT_ATOMS: atom_id res chain seq x y z
N MET A 1 -64.73 41.11 36.74
CA MET A 1 -63.75 40.70 37.78
C MET A 1 -62.90 41.93 38.05
N ILE A 2 -62.95 42.50 39.26
CA ILE A 2 -61.98 42.24 40.36
C ILE A 2 -60.55 42.64 39.92
N SER A 3 -59.85 43.71 40.33
CA SER A 3 -59.85 44.70 41.45
C SER A 3 -58.68 44.52 42.45
N GLY A 4 -57.83 45.54 42.61
CA GLY A 4 -56.63 45.60 43.49
C GLY A 4 -55.42 46.20 42.73
N ILE A 5 -54.57 47.14 43.18
CA ILE A 5 -54.17 47.70 44.51
C ILE A 5 -53.29 46.70 45.30
N SER A 6 -52.10 47.02 45.85
CA SER A 6 -51.37 48.30 46.08
C SER A 6 -49.89 48.27 45.55
N GLU A 7 -48.88 48.84 46.21
CA GLU A 7 -48.36 50.22 45.98
C GLU A 7 -46.93 50.44 46.58
N SER A 8 -46.20 51.47 46.11
CA SER A 8 -45.01 52.16 46.70
C SER A 8 -43.75 51.41 47.23
N ASP A 9 -42.60 51.71 46.61
CA ASP A 9 -41.37 52.30 47.22
C ASP A 9 -40.47 51.42 48.19
N PRO A 10 -39.39 51.90 48.87
CA PRO A 10 -38.03 51.41 48.53
C PRO A 10 -37.12 51.08 49.76
N ARG A 11 -35.79 51.19 49.54
CA ARG A 11 -34.58 50.95 50.39
C ARG A 11 -33.94 49.57 50.14
N ASN A 12 -32.73 49.44 49.58
CA ASN A 12 -31.42 50.05 49.85
C ASN A 12 -30.70 49.48 51.09
N ILE A 13 -29.64 48.69 50.87
CA ILE A 13 -28.30 48.81 51.48
C ILE A 13 -27.34 47.80 50.79
N ASP A 14 -26.13 48.23 50.48
CA ASP A 14 -25.04 47.37 49.96
C ASP A 14 -24.41 46.49 51.04
N ALA A 15 -24.06 45.26 50.68
CA ALA A 15 -23.00 44.47 51.31
C ALA A 15 -22.39 43.54 50.26
N GLY A 16 -21.07 43.60 50.07
CA GLY A 16 -20.39 42.91 48.96
C GLY A 16 -19.70 41.60 49.36
N ASN A 17 -18.71 41.25 48.53
CA ASN A 17 -17.70 40.21 48.71
C ASN A 17 -18.09 38.76 48.34
N PHE A 18 -17.73 38.39 47.10
CA PHE A 18 -16.82 37.28 46.80
C PHE A 18 -17.08 35.92 47.50
N ASP A 19 -17.66 34.94 46.80
CA ASP A 19 -17.26 33.55 47.04
C ASP A 19 -17.42 32.54 45.88
N VAL A 20 -16.49 31.60 45.89
CA VAL A 20 -16.13 30.55 44.94
C VAL A 20 -17.27 29.58 44.60
N LYS A 21 -17.94 29.75 43.44
CA LYS A 21 -18.85 28.71 42.88
C LYS A 21 -18.75 28.40 41.38
N SER A 22 -17.92 29.09 40.59
CA SER A 22 -17.79 28.81 39.15
C SER A 22 -16.90 27.61 38.81
N SER A 23 -15.89 27.29 39.62
CA SER A 23 -14.83 26.33 39.27
C SER A 23 -15.17 24.86 39.55
N ILE A 24 -16.25 24.57 40.28
CA ILE A 24 -16.61 23.20 40.69
C ILE A 24 -17.53 22.52 39.68
N VAL A 25 -18.40 23.28 38.99
CA VAL A 25 -19.34 22.71 38.00
C VAL A 25 -18.63 22.23 36.72
N ASP A 26 -17.63 22.96 36.24
CA ASP A 26 -16.81 22.53 35.08
C ASP A 26 -15.93 21.31 35.39
N SER A 27 -15.69 21.01 36.67
CA SER A 27 -14.97 19.82 37.13
C SER A 27 -15.84 18.55 37.10
N LEU A 28 -17.16 18.68 37.25
CA LEU A 28 -18.08 17.54 37.33
C LEU A 28 -18.50 17.01 35.95
N PHE A 29 -18.43 17.83 34.89
CA PHE A 29 -18.46 17.36 33.51
C PHE A 29 -17.07 16.86 33.09
N GLY A 30 -16.66 15.76 33.73
CA GLY A 30 -15.40 15.08 33.45
C GLY A 30 -15.25 14.86 31.95
N HIS A 31 -14.20 15.45 31.38
CA HIS A 31 -13.95 15.41 29.94
C HIS A 31 -13.77 13.96 29.48
N TYR A 32 -14.84 13.36 28.98
CA TYR A 32 -14.79 12.19 28.13
C TYR A 32 -14.05 12.58 26.84
N ARG A 33 -12.72 12.59 26.92
CA ARG A 33 -11.85 12.44 25.77
C ARG A 33 -12.24 11.13 25.11
N TYR A 34 -13.11 11.23 24.11
CA TYR A 34 -13.34 10.18 23.14
C TYR A 34 -11.97 9.86 22.53
N ARG A 35 -11.35 8.79 23.04
CA ARG A 35 -10.14 8.25 22.45
C ARG A 35 -10.53 7.86 21.04
N ARG A 36 -10.09 8.63 20.04
CA ARG A 36 -10.22 8.26 18.62
C ARG A 36 -9.69 6.84 18.51
N GLN A 37 -10.60 5.89 18.26
CA GLN A 37 -10.26 4.48 18.19
C GLN A 37 -9.60 4.26 16.83
N THR A 38 -8.28 4.42 16.79
CA THR A 38 -7.50 4.16 15.58
C THR A 38 -7.63 2.69 15.21
N SER A 39 -8.26 2.43 14.08
CA SER A 39 -8.34 1.08 13.51
C SER A 39 -7.06 0.82 12.72
N THR A 40 -6.28 -0.16 13.18
CA THR A 40 -5.09 -0.62 12.46
C THR A 40 -5.50 -1.75 11.52
N TYR A 41 -5.34 -1.54 10.23
CA TYR A 41 -5.48 -2.58 9.20
C TYR A 41 -4.10 -3.04 8.77
N TYR A 42 -3.96 -4.35 8.56
CA TYR A 42 -2.78 -4.94 7.95
C TYR A 42 -3.10 -5.31 6.51
N ILE A 43 -2.13 -5.11 5.63
CA ILE A 43 -2.14 -5.56 4.24
C ILE A 43 -1.02 -6.59 4.12
N ASP A 44 -1.37 -7.87 4.01
CA ASP A 44 -0.43 -8.96 3.81
C ASP A 44 -0.08 -9.03 2.31
N ILE A 45 1.14 -8.65 1.93
CA ILE A 45 1.58 -8.61 0.52
C ILE A 45 2.41 -9.84 0.20
N LEU A 46 2.09 -10.51 -0.92
CA LEU A 46 2.90 -11.60 -1.49
C LEU A 46 3.80 -11.07 -2.63
N PRO A 47 5.13 -10.99 -2.45
CA PRO A 47 6.03 -10.69 -3.55
C PRO A 47 6.29 -11.94 -4.40
N ILE A 48 6.18 -11.80 -5.72
CA ILE A 48 6.62 -12.79 -6.70
C ILE A 48 7.74 -12.15 -7.54
N VAL A 49 8.85 -12.86 -7.68
CA VAL A 49 10.02 -12.46 -8.48
C VAL A 49 10.09 -13.39 -9.68
N ASP A 50 10.02 -12.83 -10.89
CA ASP A 50 10.10 -13.64 -12.10
C ASP A 50 11.53 -14.07 -12.47
N TYR A 51 11.61 -14.94 -13.47
CA TYR A 51 12.86 -15.47 -13.99
C TYR A 51 13.82 -14.38 -14.48
N SER A 52 13.33 -13.26 -15.01
CA SER A 52 14.18 -12.17 -15.49
C SER A 52 14.90 -11.48 -14.33
N THR A 53 14.19 -11.20 -13.23
CA THR A 53 14.77 -10.61 -12.04
C THR A 53 15.68 -11.58 -11.30
N TYR A 54 15.28 -12.84 -11.12
CA TYR A 54 16.17 -13.86 -10.56
C TYR A 54 17.47 -13.98 -11.39
N SER A 55 17.36 -14.05 -12.72
CA SER A 55 18.51 -14.16 -13.63
C SER A 55 19.40 -12.93 -13.59
N LEU A 56 18.84 -11.72 -13.47
CA LEU A 56 19.62 -10.49 -13.33
C LEU A 56 20.48 -10.52 -12.07
N TRP A 57 19.93 -10.95 -10.92
CA TRP A 57 20.68 -11.07 -9.67
C TRP A 57 21.68 -12.23 -9.71
N PHE A 58 21.29 -13.40 -10.21
CA PHE A 58 22.19 -14.55 -10.40
C PHE A 58 23.32 -14.28 -11.40
N SER A 59 23.10 -13.43 -12.41
CA SER A 59 24.15 -12.99 -13.33
C SER A 59 25.32 -12.29 -12.62
N ARG A 60 25.03 -11.60 -11.51
CA ARG A 60 25.98 -10.80 -10.70
C ARG A 60 26.61 -11.60 -9.55
N ILE A 61 25.86 -12.52 -8.93
CA ILE A 61 26.24 -13.20 -7.67
C ILE A 61 26.75 -14.64 -7.88
N LYS A 62 26.22 -15.38 -8.86
CA LYS A 62 26.57 -16.78 -9.19
C LYS A 62 26.31 -17.86 -8.11
N ASP A 63 25.81 -17.52 -6.93
CA ASP A 63 25.29 -18.45 -5.92
C ASP A 63 23.76 -18.29 -5.76
N GLU A 64 23.01 -19.38 -5.83
CA GLU A 64 21.54 -19.37 -5.76
C GLU A 64 21.00 -19.02 -4.37
N ASN A 65 21.65 -19.51 -3.30
CA ASN A 65 21.22 -19.30 -1.93
C ASN A 65 21.50 -17.86 -1.51
N GLU A 66 22.64 -17.30 -1.92
CA GLU A 66 22.96 -15.89 -1.71
C GLU A 66 22.01 -14.99 -2.51
N VAL A 67 21.68 -15.33 -3.76
CA VAL A 67 20.65 -14.61 -4.55
C VAL A 67 19.30 -14.61 -3.84
N LYS A 68 18.79 -15.77 -3.42
CA LYS A 68 17.51 -15.87 -2.70
C LYS A 68 17.54 -15.08 -1.39
N THR A 69 18.64 -15.14 -0.64
CA THR A 69 18.81 -14.39 0.62
C THR A 69 18.84 -12.88 0.40
N ARG A 70 19.57 -12.41 -0.63
CA ARG A 70 19.66 -11.00 -0.97
C ARG A 70 18.34 -10.46 -1.56
N LEU A 71 17.64 -11.23 -2.39
CA LEU A 71 16.30 -10.90 -2.89
C LEU A 71 15.29 -10.79 -1.73
N ASN A 72 15.24 -11.77 -0.82
CA ASN A 72 14.36 -11.70 0.35
C ASN A 72 14.62 -10.45 1.20
N THR A 73 15.89 -10.09 1.38
CA THR A 73 16.30 -8.86 2.10
C THR A 73 15.88 -7.59 1.36
N TYR A 74 16.06 -7.57 0.03
CA TYR A 74 15.68 -6.45 -0.84
C TYR A 74 14.16 -6.21 -0.84
N LEU A 75 13.36 -7.27 -0.97
CA LEU A 75 11.90 -7.22 -0.93
C LEU A 75 11.40 -6.75 0.45
N ALA A 76 11.96 -7.28 1.54
CA ALA A 76 11.62 -6.85 2.90
C ALA A 76 11.92 -5.36 3.13
N ASN A 77 13.07 -4.88 2.67
CA ASN A 77 13.43 -3.46 2.74
C ASN A 77 12.49 -2.59 1.89
N THR A 78 12.17 -3.02 0.66
CA THR A 78 11.25 -2.32 -0.25
C THR A 78 9.86 -2.18 0.37
N LEU A 79 9.32 -3.27 0.93
CA LEU A 79 8.01 -3.23 1.60
C LEU A 79 8.03 -2.50 2.96
N THR A 80 9.19 -2.39 3.61
CA THR A 80 9.38 -1.51 4.78
C THR A 80 9.35 -0.04 4.39
N ALA A 81 9.98 0.34 3.26
CA ALA A 81 9.90 1.71 2.72
C ALA A 81 8.45 2.08 2.32
N VAL A 82 7.71 1.12 1.74
CA VAL A 82 6.26 1.23 1.50
C VAL A 82 5.48 1.45 2.81
N ASP A 83 5.68 0.61 3.83
CA ASP A 83 5.00 0.72 5.13
C ASP A 83 5.25 2.09 5.78
N MET A 84 6.50 2.57 5.75
CA MET A 84 6.88 3.90 6.21
C MET A 84 6.20 5.02 5.40
N ARG A 85 6.07 4.86 4.07
CA ARG A 85 5.40 5.85 3.22
C ARG A 85 3.89 5.88 3.45
N LEU A 86 3.23 4.74 3.64
CA LEU A 86 1.81 4.68 3.98
C LEU A 86 1.52 5.29 5.36
N GLN A 87 2.45 5.18 6.32
CA GLN A 87 2.35 5.87 7.62
C GLN A 87 2.42 7.41 7.52
N THR A 88 2.86 7.99 6.39
CA THR A 88 2.80 9.46 6.17
C THR A 88 1.41 9.94 5.74
N LEU A 89 0.51 9.04 5.33
CA LEU A 89 -0.85 9.39 4.93
C LEU A 89 -1.69 9.72 6.16
N GLN A 90 -2.23 10.95 6.20
CA GLN A 90 -3.12 11.39 7.27
C GLN A 90 -4.53 10.81 7.08
N LEU A 91 -4.69 9.53 7.37
CA LEU A 91 -5.97 8.84 7.34
C LEU A 91 -6.70 9.02 8.68
N ASP A 92 -7.84 9.72 8.65
CA ASP A 92 -8.53 10.17 9.86
C ASP A 92 -9.01 8.98 10.71
N GLY A 93 -8.33 8.73 11.84
CA GLY A 93 -8.64 7.59 12.73
C GLY A 93 -8.29 6.20 12.17
N THR A 94 -7.45 6.11 11.13
CA THR A 94 -7.06 4.83 10.51
C THR A 94 -5.54 4.71 10.43
N THR A 95 -5.01 3.49 10.55
CA THR A 95 -3.58 3.21 10.35
C THR A 95 -3.44 1.99 9.45
N LEU A 96 -2.89 2.18 8.25
CA LEU A 96 -2.52 1.07 7.37
C LEU A 96 -1.10 0.60 7.72
N ARG A 97 -0.88 -0.71 7.75
CA ARG A 97 0.43 -1.34 7.95
C ARG A 97 0.65 -2.43 6.93
N VAL A 98 1.82 -2.44 6.29
CA VAL A 98 2.20 -3.50 5.34
C VAL A 98 2.98 -4.60 6.05
N LYS A 99 2.75 -5.84 5.62
CA LYS A 99 3.56 -7.01 5.96
C LYS A 99 3.95 -7.74 4.67
N MET A 100 5.03 -8.51 4.74
CA MET A 100 5.50 -9.37 3.66
C MET A 100 5.20 -10.84 3.98
N ALA A 101 4.39 -11.49 3.14
CA ALA A 101 4.27 -12.95 3.09
C ALA A 101 5.53 -13.56 2.44
N THR A 102 5.78 -14.85 2.66
CA THR A 102 6.98 -15.52 2.11
C THR A 102 7.03 -15.40 0.57
N PRO A 103 8.07 -14.76 0.00
CA PRO A 103 8.09 -14.47 -1.44
C PRO A 103 8.31 -15.72 -2.28
N ILE A 104 7.78 -15.69 -3.50
CA ILE A 104 7.98 -16.72 -4.52
C ILE A 104 9.07 -16.23 -5.47
N ILE A 105 10.12 -17.01 -5.69
CA ILE A 105 11.24 -16.66 -6.57
C ILE A 105 11.36 -17.73 -7.66
N SER A 106 11.03 -17.34 -8.89
CA SER A 106 11.05 -18.21 -10.06
C SER A 106 12.47 -18.37 -10.60
N THR A 107 13.13 -19.49 -10.30
CA THR A 107 14.52 -19.74 -10.69
C THR A 107 14.71 -20.29 -12.11
N ASP A 108 13.61 -20.56 -12.83
CA ASP A 108 13.59 -21.17 -14.16
C ASP A 108 12.47 -20.53 -15.02
N PRO A 109 12.62 -20.41 -16.36
CA PRO A 109 11.58 -19.87 -17.24
C PRO A 109 10.21 -20.53 -17.07
N SER A 110 10.15 -21.84 -16.87
CA SER A 110 8.89 -22.58 -16.71
C SER A 110 8.12 -22.19 -15.44
N ALA A 111 8.80 -21.59 -14.45
CA ALA A 111 8.19 -21.06 -13.23
C ALA A 111 7.65 -19.62 -13.39
N SER A 112 7.91 -18.92 -14.51
CA SER A 112 7.34 -17.59 -14.82
C SER A 112 6.47 -17.57 -16.07
N PRO A 113 5.50 -18.50 -16.24
CA PRO A 113 4.77 -18.65 -17.50
C PRO A 113 3.88 -17.46 -17.85
N TYR A 114 3.57 -16.58 -16.90
CA TYR A 114 2.82 -15.34 -17.08
C TYR A 114 3.65 -14.24 -17.79
N THR A 115 4.97 -14.19 -17.56
CA THR A 115 5.94 -13.30 -18.26
C THR A 115 6.51 -13.99 -19.49
N GLU A 116 7.04 -15.21 -19.33
CA GLU A 116 7.91 -15.87 -20.30
C GLU A 116 7.22 -16.24 -21.62
N LYS A 117 5.89 -16.34 -21.62
CA LYS A 117 5.08 -16.65 -22.82
C LYS A 117 4.68 -15.43 -23.65
N ILE A 118 4.82 -14.21 -23.11
CA ILE A 118 4.33 -12.96 -23.72
C ILE A 118 5.44 -11.94 -24.02
N LYS A 119 6.68 -12.26 -23.67
CA LYS A 119 7.83 -11.41 -23.94
C LYS A 119 8.23 -11.42 -25.42
N VAL A 120 8.78 -10.30 -25.87
CA VAL A 120 9.32 -10.09 -27.22
C VAL A 120 10.73 -9.53 -27.14
N GLU A 121 11.54 -9.76 -28.17
CA GLU A 121 12.89 -9.22 -28.30
C GLU A 121 12.88 -8.05 -29.30
N VAL A 122 13.07 -6.83 -28.81
CA VAL A 122 12.96 -5.60 -29.60
C VAL A 122 14.26 -4.82 -29.49
N GLN A 123 14.99 -4.68 -30.61
CA GLN A 123 16.24 -3.90 -30.68
C GLN A 123 17.33 -4.35 -29.68
N ASN A 124 17.34 -5.65 -29.31
CA ASN A 124 18.17 -6.29 -28.27
C ASN A 124 17.73 -6.02 -26.81
N GLU A 125 16.50 -5.56 -26.59
CA GLU A 125 15.86 -5.46 -25.28
C GLU A 125 14.67 -6.42 -25.20
N THR A 126 14.62 -7.24 -24.14
CA THR A 126 13.45 -8.06 -23.84
C THR A 126 12.34 -7.20 -23.23
N ARG A 127 11.18 -7.14 -23.89
CA ARG A 127 10.04 -6.30 -23.49
C ARG A 127 8.78 -7.13 -23.26
N VAL A 128 7.88 -6.61 -22.44
CA VAL A 128 6.55 -7.19 -22.16
C VAL A 128 5.48 -6.10 -22.18
N SER A 129 4.29 -6.45 -22.64
CA SER A 129 3.11 -5.57 -22.53
C SER A 129 2.65 -5.56 -21.08
N ALA A 130 2.69 -4.41 -20.42
CA ALA A 130 2.23 -4.30 -19.03
C ALA A 130 0.72 -4.60 -18.88
N PRO A 131 -0.19 -4.13 -19.76
CA PRO A 131 -1.60 -4.54 -19.74
C PRO A 131 -1.83 -6.05 -19.92
N THR A 132 -1.11 -6.70 -20.85
CA THR A 132 -1.20 -8.17 -21.00
C THR A 132 -0.59 -8.90 -19.80
N LEU A 133 0.56 -8.46 -19.28
CA LEU A 133 1.22 -9.10 -18.14
C LEU A 133 0.37 -9.01 -16.85
N LEU A 134 -0.29 -7.88 -16.60
CA LEU A 134 -1.16 -7.68 -15.44
C LEU A 134 -2.32 -8.70 -15.46
N ARG A 135 -2.87 -8.96 -16.65
CA ARG A 135 -3.92 -9.94 -16.93
C ARG A 135 -3.40 -11.38 -16.80
N THR A 136 -2.33 -11.77 -17.49
CA THR A 136 -1.79 -13.14 -17.43
C THR A 136 -1.23 -13.51 -16.05
N PHE A 137 -0.73 -12.54 -15.29
CA PHE A 137 -0.32 -12.73 -13.90
C PHE A 137 -1.51 -12.92 -12.96
N ALA A 138 -2.59 -12.14 -13.11
CA ALA A 138 -3.83 -12.36 -12.35
C ALA A 138 -4.44 -13.73 -12.66
N ASP A 139 -4.58 -14.09 -13.94
CA ASP A 139 -5.08 -15.40 -14.39
C ASP A 139 -4.24 -16.55 -13.81
N TRP A 140 -2.91 -16.40 -13.77
CA TRP A 140 -2.00 -17.38 -13.17
C TRP A 140 -2.17 -17.46 -11.66
N LEU A 141 -2.33 -16.33 -10.97
CA LEU A 141 -2.46 -16.25 -9.51
C LEU A 141 -3.75 -16.93 -9.04
N GLU A 142 -4.88 -16.67 -9.70
CA GLU A 142 -6.18 -17.30 -9.39
C GLU A 142 -6.17 -18.81 -9.66
N ALA A 143 -5.32 -19.29 -10.56
CA ALA A 143 -5.14 -20.72 -10.82
C ALA A 143 -4.30 -21.46 -9.75
N GLN A 144 -3.71 -20.76 -8.77
CA GLN A 144 -2.88 -21.39 -7.73
C GLN A 144 -3.70 -21.75 -6.48
N SER A 145 -3.72 -23.05 -6.12
CA SER A 145 -4.50 -23.53 -4.96
C SER A 145 -3.81 -23.39 -3.60
N ASN A 146 -2.50 -23.12 -3.56
CA ASN A 146 -1.66 -23.24 -2.35
C ASN A 146 -0.65 -22.08 -2.21
N LEU A 147 -1.08 -20.84 -2.44
CA LEU A 147 -0.25 -19.66 -2.16
C LEU A 147 -0.22 -19.33 -0.66
N PRO A 148 0.82 -18.65 -0.15
CA PRO A 148 0.77 -17.99 1.15
C PRO A 148 -0.40 -17.00 1.20
N PRO A 149 -1.16 -16.89 2.31
CA PRO A 149 -2.24 -15.91 2.43
C PRO A 149 -1.75 -14.46 2.20
N HIS A 150 -2.53 -13.70 1.42
CA HIS A 150 -2.22 -12.31 1.06
C HIS A 150 -3.49 -11.55 0.61
N ASP A 151 -3.47 -10.22 0.76
CA ASP A 151 -4.49 -9.27 0.27
C ASP A 151 -4.15 -8.69 -1.12
N HIS A 152 -2.87 -8.74 -1.50
CA HIS A 152 -2.33 -8.21 -2.75
C HIS A 152 -1.04 -8.95 -3.16
N ALA A 153 -0.86 -9.20 -4.45
CA ALA A 153 0.35 -9.84 -5.00
C ALA A 153 1.14 -8.89 -5.92
N MET A 154 2.45 -8.80 -5.71
CA MET A 154 3.34 -7.91 -6.45
C MET A 154 4.28 -8.71 -7.34
N LEU A 155 4.24 -8.48 -8.65
CA LEU A 155 5.21 -9.05 -9.58
C LEU A 155 6.39 -8.10 -9.80
N PHE A 156 7.60 -8.58 -9.48
CA PHE A 156 8.86 -7.93 -9.80
C PHE A 156 9.45 -8.56 -11.06
N THR A 157 9.67 -7.74 -12.08
CA THR A 157 10.28 -8.11 -13.37
C THR A 157 11.42 -7.16 -13.73
N SER A 158 12.43 -7.65 -14.45
CA SER A 158 13.54 -6.85 -14.99
C SER A 158 13.41 -6.60 -16.49
N TYR A 159 12.37 -7.12 -17.14
CA TYR A 159 12.01 -6.79 -18.52
C TYR A 159 11.36 -5.41 -18.63
N ASP A 160 11.45 -4.82 -19.82
CA ASP A 160 10.92 -3.48 -20.08
C ASP A 160 9.38 -3.49 -20.11
N LEU A 161 8.74 -2.72 -19.22
CA LEU A 161 7.28 -2.64 -19.12
C LEU A 161 6.71 -1.63 -20.14
N VAL A 162 6.18 -2.14 -21.26
CA VAL A 162 5.57 -1.30 -22.29
C VAL A 162 4.10 -1.00 -21.95
N PRO A 163 3.68 0.28 -21.86
CA PRO A 163 2.29 0.67 -21.54
C PRO A 163 1.35 0.59 -22.76
N SER A 164 1.45 -0.48 -23.54
CA SER A 164 0.60 -0.79 -24.70
C SER A 164 0.27 -2.28 -24.71
N GLU A 165 -0.83 -2.67 -25.36
CA GLU A 165 -1.10 -4.08 -25.67
C GLU A 165 -0.15 -4.61 -26.76
N ASN A 166 0.57 -3.73 -27.48
CA ASN A 166 1.67 -4.11 -28.38
C ASN A 166 3.04 -3.81 -27.73
N PRO A 167 3.83 -4.82 -27.33
CA PRO A 167 5.15 -4.61 -26.74
C PRO A 167 6.25 -4.23 -27.75
N GLU A 168 5.98 -4.30 -29.06
CA GLU A 168 6.88 -3.76 -30.10
C GLU A 168 6.75 -2.24 -30.29
N GLU A 169 5.73 -1.62 -29.71
CA GLU A 169 5.46 -0.19 -29.87
C GLU A 169 6.50 0.66 -29.13
N ILE A 170 7.23 1.51 -29.87
CA ILE A 170 8.24 2.43 -29.31
C ILE A 170 7.54 3.66 -28.73
N LEU A 171 6.87 3.45 -27.60
CA LEU A 171 6.44 4.52 -26.69
C LEU A 171 7.62 4.97 -25.81
N THR A 172 7.53 6.16 -25.24
CA THR A 172 8.45 6.56 -24.17
C THR A 172 8.18 5.72 -22.92
N ALA A 173 9.07 4.76 -22.61
CA ALA A 173 8.98 3.89 -21.44
C ALA A 173 9.13 4.68 -20.12
N ILE A 174 8.01 5.23 -19.66
CA ILE A 174 7.87 5.99 -18.40
C ILE A 174 7.26 5.11 -17.29
N THR A 175 6.55 4.05 -17.69
CA THR A 175 5.76 3.16 -16.83
C THR A 175 6.62 2.12 -16.13
N LYS A 176 7.28 2.51 -15.03
CA LYS A 176 8.07 1.60 -14.19
C LYS A 176 7.24 0.64 -13.33
N GLY A 177 5.92 0.75 -13.35
CA GLY A 177 4.99 -0.14 -12.65
C GLY A 177 3.56 0.06 -13.14
N LEU A 178 2.69 -0.89 -12.83
CA LEU A 178 1.27 -0.85 -13.20
C LEU A 178 0.43 -1.72 -12.24
N ALA A 179 -0.53 -1.12 -11.53
CA ALA A 179 -1.51 -1.81 -10.71
C ALA A 179 -2.92 -1.88 -11.33
N ASN A 180 -3.70 -2.86 -10.89
CA ASN A 180 -5.16 -2.78 -10.97
C ASN A 180 -5.66 -1.69 -9.98
N VAL A 181 -6.44 -0.73 -10.47
CA VAL A 181 -6.97 0.37 -9.65
C VAL A 181 -8.25 -0.05 -8.91
N GLY A 182 -8.31 0.16 -7.60
CA GLY A 182 -9.51 -0.02 -6.77
C GLY A 182 -9.91 -1.48 -6.57
N VAL A 183 -8.96 -2.38 -6.35
CA VAL A 183 -9.14 -3.83 -6.15
C VAL A 183 -8.52 -4.40 -4.86
N MET A 184 -8.02 -3.56 -3.95
CA MET A 184 -7.61 -3.99 -2.61
C MET A 184 -8.66 -4.91 -1.96
N CYS A 185 -8.19 -6.03 -1.40
CA CYS A 185 -9.00 -7.09 -0.80
C CYS A 185 -10.06 -7.72 -1.74
N LYS A 186 -9.79 -7.78 -3.05
CA LYS A 186 -10.54 -8.59 -4.04
C LYS A 186 -9.64 -9.67 -4.65
N ASN A 187 -10.25 -10.74 -5.19
CA ASN A 187 -9.54 -11.63 -6.11
C ASN A 187 -8.98 -10.82 -7.31
N GLY A 188 -7.81 -11.21 -7.81
CA GLY A 188 -7.10 -10.45 -8.85
C GLY A 188 -6.45 -9.13 -8.38
N SER A 189 -6.27 -8.93 -7.07
CA SER A 189 -5.53 -7.79 -6.50
C SER A 189 -4.03 -7.92 -6.79
N VAL A 190 -3.58 -7.37 -7.93
CA VAL A 190 -2.19 -7.48 -8.42
C VAL A 190 -1.59 -6.14 -8.85
N SER A 191 -0.26 -6.05 -8.77
CA SER A 191 0.55 -4.99 -9.38
C SER A 191 1.83 -5.51 -10.02
N LEU A 192 2.33 -4.79 -11.01
CA LEU A 192 3.61 -5.00 -11.69
C LEU A 192 4.62 -3.94 -11.29
N ILE A 193 5.88 -4.34 -11.12
CA ILE A 193 7.01 -3.48 -10.78
C ILE A 193 8.19 -3.84 -11.69
N GLU A 194 8.68 -2.85 -12.43
CA GLU A 194 9.96 -2.93 -13.14
C GLU A 194 11.11 -2.66 -12.17
N ASP A 195 11.88 -3.69 -11.82
CA ASP A 195 13.16 -3.56 -11.11
C ASP A 195 14.31 -4.07 -11.96
N LYS A 196 15.13 -3.15 -12.47
CA LYS A 196 16.42 -3.44 -13.13
C LYS A 196 17.59 -3.55 -12.11
N GLY A 197 17.26 -3.79 -10.83
CA GLY A 197 18.16 -4.12 -9.73
C GLY A 197 18.91 -2.90 -9.18
N ALA A 198 18.19 -1.82 -8.90
CA ALA A 198 18.77 -0.48 -8.66
C ALA A 198 18.05 0.40 -7.60
N TYR A 199 17.25 -0.18 -6.71
CA TYR A 199 16.54 0.53 -5.61
C TYR A 199 15.63 1.71 -6.06
N GLN A 200 15.18 1.74 -7.32
CA GLN A 200 14.22 2.74 -7.81
C GLN A 200 12.75 2.35 -7.54
N SER A 201 12.53 1.08 -7.21
CA SER A 201 11.24 0.39 -7.14
C SER A 201 10.39 0.78 -5.92
N GLU A 202 10.97 1.37 -4.88
CA GLU A 202 10.27 1.71 -3.63
C GLU A 202 9.15 2.75 -3.84
N ASN A 203 9.45 3.81 -4.59
CA ASN A 203 8.47 4.84 -4.92
C ASN A 203 7.40 4.35 -5.90
N VAL A 204 7.74 3.36 -6.73
CA VAL A 204 6.83 2.70 -7.68
C VAL A 204 5.88 1.77 -6.92
N ALA A 205 6.41 0.84 -6.13
CA ALA A 205 5.62 -0.06 -5.27
C ALA A 205 4.63 0.72 -4.39
N ALA A 206 5.05 1.83 -3.78
CA ALA A 206 4.18 2.69 -2.99
C ALA A 206 3.17 3.53 -3.82
N HIS A 207 3.40 3.73 -5.13
CA HIS A 207 2.44 4.34 -6.05
C HIS A 207 1.41 3.30 -6.50
N GLU A 208 1.87 2.11 -6.90
CA GLU A 208 1.03 0.99 -7.32
C GLU A 208 0.11 0.48 -6.20
N LEU A 209 0.58 0.38 -4.94
CA LEU A 209 -0.31 0.16 -3.79
C LEU A 209 -1.30 1.31 -3.55
N GLY A 210 -0.94 2.54 -3.92
CA GLY A 210 -1.81 3.71 -3.78
C GLY A 210 -2.95 3.74 -4.80
N HIS A 211 -2.87 2.94 -5.86
CA HIS A 211 -3.97 2.69 -6.80
C HIS A 211 -4.92 1.60 -6.33
N GLY A 212 -4.44 0.66 -5.50
CA GLY A 212 -5.17 -0.53 -5.04
C GLY A 212 -6.46 -0.25 -4.29
#